data_AF-A0A9W6TTQ4-F1
#
_entry.id   AF-A0A9W6TTQ4-F1
#
_cell.length_a   1.000
_cell.length_b   1.000
_cell.length_c   1.000
_cell.angle_alpha   90.00
_cell.angle_beta   90.00
_cell.angle_gamma   90.00
#
_symmetry.space_group_name_H-M   'P 1'
#
loop_
_entity.id
_entity.type
_entity.pdbx_description
1 polymer ?
#
loop_
_entity_poly.entity_id
_entity_poly.type
_entity_poly.pdbx_seq_one_letter_code
_entity_poly.pdbx_strand_id
1 'polypeptide(L)'
;MSLSSVGLLRSALPLRLDVSSTRCRRLRSPFHALAGEQGVGQMDVDSLTLRALARTRCLKLSLAKRLSPPQSEFKSRAQFLDLQQGKHDVHAYAQRARYLVSNLVANSIDEATKVVTFMKGLRDGPVNT
;
A
#
# COMPACT_ATOMS: atom_id res chain seq x y z
N MET A 1 41.79 12.28 -40.13
CA MET A 1 41.34 11.01 -39.54
C MET A 1 40.57 11.34 -38.25
N SER A 2 39.46 12.05 -38.41
CA SER A 2 38.07 11.58 -38.18
C SER A 2 37.82 11.06 -36.76
N LEU A 3 37.40 12.00 -35.91
CA LEU A 3 36.55 11.75 -34.76
C LEU A 3 35.18 11.30 -35.29
N SER A 4 34.80 10.07 -34.97
CA SER A 4 33.44 9.52 -35.17
C SER A 4 32.96 9.03 -33.80
N SER A 5 31.71 9.15 -33.39
CA SER A 5 30.55 9.90 -33.86
C SER A 5 29.56 9.80 -32.70
N VAL A 6 28.78 10.85 -32.51
CA VAL A 6 27.56 10.88 -31.71
C VAL A 6 26.56 9.86 -32.30
N GLY A 7 25.79 9.16 -31.45
CA GLY A 7 24.84 8.15 -31.94
C GLY A 7 23.89 7.60 -30.88
N LEU A 8 22.83 8.35 -30.64
CA LEU A 8 21.57 7.97 -30.00
C LEU A 8 21.10 6.55 -30.43
N LEU A 9 20.68 5.69 -29.49
CA LEU A 9 19.65 4.71 -29.80
C LEU A 9 18.74 4.40 -28.59
N ARG A 10 17.62 5.11 -28.58
CA ARG A 10 16.34 4.56 -28.11
C ARG A 10 16.12 3.20 -28.75
N SER A 11 15.88 2.16 -27.97
CA SER A 11 14.76 1.25 -28.25
C SER A 11 14.53 0.26 -27.13
N ALA A 12 13.26 0.23 -26.73
CA ALA A 12 12.48 -0.96 -26.40
C ALA A 12 12.84 -1.73 -25.11
N LEU A 13 11.91 -1.61 -24.16
CA LEU A 13 11.44 -2.71 -23.32
C LEU A 13 11.54 -4.06 -24.05
N PRO A 14 11.86 -5.12 -23.30
CA PRO A 14 10.81 -6.10 -23.14
C PRO A 14 10.58 -6.43 -21.68
N LEU A 15 9.34 -6.21 -21.25
CA LEU A 15 8.71 -6.98 -20.19
C LEU A 15 8.77 -8.46 -20.59
N ARG A 16 9.77 -9.19 -20.10
CA ARG A 16 9.68 -10.63 -19.92
C ARG A 16 10.07 -10.97 -18.50
N LEU A 17 9.05 -11.10 -17.66
CA LEU A 17 9.12 -11.93 -16.47
C LEU A 17 9.43 -13.34 -16.96
N ASP A 18 10.69 -13.73 -16.90
CA ASP A 18 11.08 -15.13 -17.07
C ASP A 18 10.49 -15.89 -15.88
N VAL A 19 9.42 -16.65 -16.17
CA VAL A 19 8.71 -17.47 -15.20
C VAL A 19 9.35 -18.86 -15.13
N SER A 20 10.68 -18.98 -15.13
CA SER A 20 11.33 -20.30 -15.07
C SER A 20 12.73 -20.27 -14.49
N SER A 21 12.87 -20.13 -13.17
CA SER A 21 13.91 -20.90 -12.47
C SER A 21 13.73 -20.99 -10.95
N THR A 22 13.33 -22.20 -10.51
CA THR A 22 13.62 -22.86 -9.22
C THR A 22 13.22 -22.22 -7.88
N ARG A 23 12.78 -20.97 -7.79
CA ARG A 23 12.42 -20.32 -6.51
C ARG A 23 10.94 -20.47 -6.11
N CYS A 24 10.25 -21.53 -6.53
CA CYS A 24 8.84 -21.77 -6.20
C CYS A 24 8.54 -23.18 -5.66
N ARG A 25 9.53 -23.89 -5.11
CA ARG A 25 9.30 -25.13 -4.34
C ARG A 25 9.57 -24.91 -2.85
N ARG A 26 8.66 -24.22 -2.15
CA ARG A 26 8.31 -24.44 -0.71
C ARG A 26 7.40 -23.33 -0.17
N LEU A 27 6.20 -23.21 -0.72
CA LEU A 27 5.10 -22.49 -0.06
C LEU A 27 3.83 -23.35 -0.11
N ARG A 28 3.92 -24.59 0.40
CA ARG A 28 2.76 -25.49 0.57
C ARG A 28 2.81 -26.26 1.91
N SER A 29 3.34 -25.68 2.98
CA SER A 29 3.44 -26.43 4.24
C SER A 29 3.57 -25.59 5.53
N PRO A 30 2.78 -24.52 5.75
CA PRO A 30 2.45 -24.24 7.15
C PRO A 30 0.96 -24.19 7.47
N PHE A 31 0.06 -24.34 6.50
CA PHE A 31 -1.38 -24.12 6.73
C PHE A 31 -2.13 -25.26 7.45
N HIS A 32 -1.46 -26.31 7.94
CA HIS A 32 -2.12 -27.45 8.60
C HIS A 32 -1.67 -27.76 10.04
N ALA A 33 -0.93 -26.86 10.72
CA ALA A 33 -0.29 -27.20 12.00
C ALA A 33 -0.65 -26.30 13.19
N LEU A 34 -1.79 -25.59 13.19
CA LEU A 34 -2.25 -24.81 14.36
C LEU A 34 -3.70 -25.15 14.73
N ALA A 35 -4.02 -26.44 14.78
CA ALA A 35 -5.28 -26.92 15.36
C ALA A 35 -4.97 -28.16 16.21
N GLY A 36 -4.87 -27.94 17.52
CA GLY A 36 -4.58 -28.99 18.50
C GLY A 36 -3.34 -28.62 19.33
N GLU A 37 -3.58 -27.98 20.48
CA GLU A 37 -3.23 -28.54 21.79
C GLU A 37 -3.38 -27.42 22.84
N GLN A 38 -4.30 -27.69 23.77
CA GLN A 38 -4.63 -26.85 24.91
C GLN A 38 -3.71 -27.27 26.05
N GLY A 39 -2.72 -26.43 26.36
CA GLY A 39 -1.81 -26.66 27.48
C GLY A 39 -1.00 -25.39 27.75
N VAL A 40 -1.30 -24.70 28.85
CA VAL A 40 -0.54 -23.52 29.29
C VAL A 40 0.77 -24.00 29.92
N GLY A 41 1.71 -24.41 29.07
CA GLY A 41 3.11 -24.56 29.41
C GLY A 41 3.88 -23.32 28.94
N GLN A 42 4.85 -22.88 29.73
CA GLN A 42 5.81 -21.85 29.33
C GLN A 42 6.39 -22.22 27.96
N MET A 43 6.05 -21.46 26.91
CA MET A 43 6.53 -21.74 25.55
C MET A 43 7.98 -21.33 25.45
N ASP A 44 8.90 -22.29 25.46
CA ASP A 44 10.27 -22.07 25.03
C ASP A 44 10.24 -21.80 23.51
N VAL A 45 10.55 -20.57 23.13
CA VAL A 45 10.38 -20.12 21.74
C VAL A 45 11.63 -20.51 20.97
N ASP A 46 11.61 -21.69 20.37
CA ASP A 46 12.76 -22.24 19.66
C ASP A 46 13.32 -21.29 18.58
N SER A 47 14.63 -21.42 18.32
CA SER A 47 15.37 -20.65 17.30
C SER A 47 14.73 -20.69 15.90
N LEU A 48 14.06 -21.80 15.55
CA LEU A 48 13.33 -21.94 14.29
C LEU A 48 12.07 -21.07 14.26
N THR A 49 11.33 -21.02 15.37
CA THR A 49 10.13 -20.21 15.58
C THR A 49 10.46 -18.72 15.55
N LEU A 50 11.55 -18.30 16.23
CA LEU A 50 12.04 -16.93 16.17
C LEU A 50 12.44 -16.51 14.74
N ARG A 51 13.10 -17.39 13.98
CA ARG A 51 13.42 -17.14 12.56
C ARG A 51 12.17 -17.03 11.69
N ALA A 52 11.17 -17.87 11.89
CA ALA A 52 9.92 -17.82 11.14
C ALA A 52 9.12 -16.54 11.44
N LEU A 53 9.05 -16.11 12.71
CA LEU A 53 8.42 -14.86 13.12
C LEU A 53 9.17 -13.64 12.56
N ALA A 54 10.50 -13.61 12.66
CA ALA A 54 11.31 -12.54 12.08
C ALA A 54 11.10 -12.43 10.56
N ARG A 55 11.06 -13.55 9.85
CA ARG A 55 10.81 -13.59 8.41
C ARG A 55 9.42 -13.08 8.04
N THR A 56 8.40 -13.47 8.80
CA THR A 56 7.02 -13.00 8.61
C THR A 56 6.88 -11.52 8.91
N ARG A 57 7.53 -11.03 9.97
CA ARG A 57 7.56 -9.60 10.34
C ARG A 57 8.28 -8.76 9.28
N CYS A 58 9.45 -9.19 8.82
CA CYS A 58 10.19 -8.51 7.75
C CYS A 58 9.38 -8.46 6.46
N LEU A 59 8.69 -9.55 6.10
CA LEU A 59 7.82 -9.59 4.93
C LEU A 59 6.65 -8.62 5.08
N LYS A 60 5.94 -8.64 6.23
CA LYS A 60 4.84 -7.70 6.52
C LYS A 60 5.30 -6.24 6.44
N LEU A 61 6.43 -5.89 7.06
CA LEU A 61 6.97 -4.52 7.02
C LEU A 61 7.41 -4.13 5.60
N SER A 62 8.06 -5.04 4.88
CA SER A 62 8.50 -4.78 3.51
C SER A 62 7.34 -4.59 2.54
N LEU A 63 6.25 -5.33 2.73
CA LEU A 63 5.05 -5.26 1.91
C LEU A 63 4.24 -4.02 2.28
N ALA A 64 4.08 -3.72 3.57
CA ALA A 64 3.46 -2.48 4.04
C ALA A 64 4.19 -1.24 3.51
N LYS A 65 5.53 -1.23 3.51
CA LYS A 65 6.33 -0.13 2.96
C LYS A 65 6.20 0.01 1.44
N ARG A 66 6.06 -1.11 0.71
CA ARG A 66 5.98 -1.11 -0.76
C ARG A 66 4.57 -0.84 -1.29
N LEU A 67 3.55 -1.20 -0.51
CA LEU A 67 2.14 -0.91 -0.77
C LEU A 67 1.68 0.38 -0.12
N SER A 68 2.49 0.95 0.78
CA SER A 68 2.30 2.31 1.25
C SER A 68 2.32 3.21 0.01
N PRO A 69 1.27 3.98 -0.21
CA PRO A 69 1.21 4.85 -1.37
C PRO A 69 2.43 5.80 -1.34
N PRO A 70 3.00 6.16 -2.51
CA PRO A 70 4.13 7.07 -2.60
C PRO A 70 3.67 8.47 -2.24
N GLN A 71 3.75 8.82 -0.95
CA GLN A 71 3.04 9.98 -0.42
C GLN A 71 4.00 10.94 0.23
N SER A 72 4.21 12.07 -0.44
CA SER A 72 4.48 13.29 0.30
C SER A 72 3.20 13.64 1.05
N GLU A 73 3.21 13.44 2.37
CA GLU A 73 2.11 13.76 3.29
C GLU A 73 1.52 15.15 3.00
N PHE A 74 2.39 16.12 2.68
CA PHE A 74 2.00 17.48 2.32
C PHE A 74 1.07 17.56 1.10
N LYS A 75 1.36 16.80 0.02
CA LYS A 75 0.50 16.81 -1.19
C LYS A 75 -0.85 16.16 -0.92
N SER A 76 -0.89 15.05 -0.17
CA SER A 76 -2.16 14.41 0.19
C SER A 76 -3.00 15.30 1.10
N ARG A 77 -2.36 15.99 2.04
CA ARG A 77 -3.02 16.96 2.92
C ARG A 77 -3.62 18.13 2.13
N ALA A 78 -2.85 18.75 1.24
CA ALA A 78 -3.33 19.83 0.39
C ALA A 78 -4.51 19.37 -0.48
N GLN A 79 -4.36 18.22 -1.17
CA GLN A 79 -5.43 17.65 -2.00
C GLN A 79 -6.70 17.31 -1.21
N PHE A 80 -6.55 16.90 0.06
CA PHE A 80 -7.71 16.62 0.90
C PHE A 80 -8.43 17.91 1.29
N LEU A 81 -7.70 18.98 1.64
CA LEU A 81 -8.29 20.27 2.01
C LEU A 81 -9.01 20.95 0.83
N ASP A 82 -8.51 20.75 -0.39
CA ASP A 82 -9.11 21.26 -1.63
C ASP A 82 -10.14 20.29 -2.25
N LEU A 83 -10.49 19.21 -1.54
CA LEU A 83 -11.34 18.15 -2.08
C LEU A 83 -12.77 18.65 -2.34
N GLN A 84 -13.27 18.41 -3.55
CA GLN A 84 -14.61 18.77 -4.00
C GLN A 84 -15.24 17.60 -4.76
N GLN A 85 -16.54 17.36 -4.58
CA GLN A 85 -17.28 16.28 -5.23
C GLN A 85 -17.37 16.51 -6.74
N GLY A 86 -17.61 17.75 -7.16
CA GLY A 86 -17.67 18.13 -8.58
C GLY A 86 -18.69 17.32 -9.37
N LYS A 87 -18.21 16.52 -10.33
CA LYS A 87 -19.02 15.64 -11.19
C LYS A 87 -19.01 14.17 -10.73
N HIS A 88 -18.30 13.85 -9.65
CA HIS A 88 -18.20 12.48 -9.16
C HIS A 88 -19.45 12.09 -8.37
N ASP A 89 -19.84 10.81 -8.48
CA ASP A 89 -20.76 10.19 -7.54
C ASP A 89 -20.15 10.23 -6.11
N VAL A 90 -21.03 10.23 -5.11
CA VAL A 90 -20.71 10.25 -3.69
C VAL A 90 -19.81 9.08 -3.29
N HIS A 91 -19.96 7.89 -3.88
CA HIS A 91 -19.06 6.77 -3.55
C HIS A 91 -17.64 7.01 -4.07
N ALA A 92 -17.49 7.52 -5.29
CA ALA A 92 -16.19 7.86 -5.86
C ALA A 92 -15.51 8.99 -5.06
N TYR A 93 -16.28 10.00 -4.66
CA TYR A 93 -15.84 11.07 -3.77
C TYR A 93 -15.36 10.53 -2.40
N ALA A 94 -16.16 9.68 -1.76
CA ALA A 94 -15.82 9.05 -0.48
C ALA A 94 -14.59 8.13 -0.57
N GLN A 95 -14.42 7.41 -1.68
CA GLN A 95 -13.21 6.63 -1.92
C GLN A 95 -11.98 7.53 -2.06
N ARG A 96 -12.09 8.64 -2.79
CA ARG A 96 -10.98 9.59 -2.94
C ARG A 96 -10.59 10.23 -1.61
N ALA A 97 -11.57 10.64 -0.80
CA ALA A 97 -11.34 11.15 0.55
C ALA A 97 -10.57 10.15 1.41
N ARG A 98 -11.05 8.89 1.47
CA ARG A 98 -10.39 7.81 2.24
C ARG A 98 -8.96 7.56 1.80
N TYR A 99 -8.72 7.54 0.49
CA TYR A 99 -7.37 7.38 -0.05
C TYR A 99 -6.44 8.51 0.42
N LEU A 100 -6.86 9.77 0.31
CA LEU A 100 -6.05 10.92 0.72
C LEU A 100 -5.76 10.92 2.23
N VAL A 101 -6.73 10.51 3.06
CA VAL A 101 -6.54 10.37 4.50
C VAL A 101 -5.61 9.22 4.86
N SER A 102 -5.67 8.08 4.14
CA SER A 102 -4.80 6.92 4.39
C SER A 102 -3.31 7.18 4.14
N ASN A 103 -3.02 8.27 3.41
CA ASN A 103 -1.67 8.69 3.05
C ASN A 103 -0.97 9.51 4.15
N LEU A 104 -1.68 9.85 5.23
CA LEU A 104 -1.20 10.65 6.35
C LEU A 104 -0.70 9.72 7.46
N VAL A 105 0.59 9.76 7.81
CA VAL A 105 1.23 8.75 8.69
C VAL A 105 1.69 9.33 10.03
N ALA A 106 1.82 10.66 10.18
CA ALA A 106 2.39 11.28 11.38
C ALA A 106 1.59 12.48 11.92
N ASN A 107 1.36 13.53 11.13
CA ASN A 107 0.60 14.71 11.55
C ASN A 107 -0.79 14.67 10.93
N SER A 108 -1.61 13.71 11.37
CA SER A 108 -2.96 13.58 10.86
C SER A 108 -3.74 14.87 11.04
N ILE A 109 -4.55 15.21 10.04
CA ILE A 109 -5.61 16.23 10.18
C ILE A 109 -6.52 15.80 11.34
N ASP A 110 -7.04 16.73 12.13
CA ASP A 110 -7.99 16.40 13.19
C ASP A 110 -9.31 15.87 12.60
N GLU A 111 -10.01 15.01 13.33
CA GLU A 111 -11.24 14.38 12.83
C GLU A 111 -12.33 15.40 12.51
N ALA A 112 -12.43 16.49 13.27
CA ALA A 112 -13.42 17.52 13.00
C ALA A 112 -13.13 18.21 11.66
N THR A 113 -11.88 18.56 11.37
CA THR A 113 -11.48 19.10 10.06
C THR A 113 -11.70 18.07 8.96
N LYS A 114 -11.45 16.77 9.17
CA LYS A 114 -11.77 15.75 8.16
C LYS A 114 -13.24 15.74 7.80
N VAL A 115 -14.11 15.72 8.81
CA VAL A 115 -15.57 15.72 8.60
C VAL A 115 -16.01 17.03 7.95
N VAL A 116 -15.55 18.18 8.45
CA VAL A 116 -15.92 19.50 7.92
C VAL A 116 -15.47 19.66 6.48
N THR A 117 -14.23 19.30 6.15
CA THR A 117 -13.72 19.34 4.77
C THR A 117 -14.52 18.40 3.88
N PHE A 118 -14.78 17.16 4.32
CA PHE A 118 -15.58 16.21 3.55
C PHE A 118 -17.00 16.73 3.28
N MET A 119 -17.68 17.28 4.28
CA MET A 119 -19.04 17.80 4.14
C MET A 119 -19.09 19.07 3.29
N LYS A 120 -18.12 19.98 3.45
CA LYS A 120 -18.02 21.22 2.64
C LYS A 120 -17.72 20.95 1.16
N GLY A 121 -17.08 19.83 0.84
CA GLY A 121 -16.81 19.43 -0.54
C GLY A 121 -17.97 18.71 -1.22
N LEU A 122 -19.05 18.37 -0.52
CA LEU A 122 -20.24 17.77 -1.13
C LEU A 122 -20.98 18.80 -1.98
N ARG A 123 -21.55 18.34 -3.10
CA ARG A 123 -22.38 19.17 -3.96
C ARG A 123 -23.79 19.24 -3.40
N ASP A 124 -24.40 20.43 -3.43
CA ASP A 124 -25.81 20.59 -3.12
C ASP A 124 -26.71 19.92 -4.18
N GLY A 125 -27.79 19.29 -3.72
CA GLY A 125 -28.82 18.70 -4.57
C GLY A 125 -28.94 17.18 -4.47
N PRO A 126 -29.77 16.56 -5.33
CA PRO A 126 -30.05 15.13 -5.27
C PRO A 126 -28.77 14.30 -5.45
N VAL A 127 -28.65 13.25 -4.65
CA VAL A 127 -27.54 12.30 -4.75
C VAL A 127 -27.72 11.49 -6.04
N ASN A 128 -26.77 11.63 -6.95
CA ASN A 128 -26.68 10.80 -8.14
C ASN A 128 -25.82 9.57 -7.78
N THR A 129 -26.46 8.53 -7.25
CA THR A 129 -25.85 7.21 -6.96
C THR A 129 -25.59 6.40 -8.22
#